data_AF-A0A0Q8UBU3-F1
#
_entry.id   AF-A0A0Q8UBU3-F1
#
_cell.length_a   1.000
_cell.length_b   1.000
_cell.length_c   1.000
_cell.angle_alpha   90.00
_cell.angle_beta   90.00
_cell.angle_gamma   90.00
#
_symmetry.space_group_name_H-M   'P 1'
#
loop_
_entity.id
_entity.type
_entity.pdbx_description
1 polymer ?
#
loop_
_entity_poly.entity_id
_entity_poly.type
_entity_poly.pdbx_seq_one_letter_code
_entity_poly.pdbx_strand_id
1 'polypeptide(L)'
;MAKKKGLARSFPLMLGAAVVIGAVAVGVTGYQKRAQALVAGAEAAKLAQIDGPPCQTLTGEEYVARGSKANKTFVFDEIRFDRRYGHVDCNSVSTGQGLGYVPVCQFSGPSLLVVTTPKGSFYFAPGAGKPTTVITEDGTPRCIVDGNFRPELS
;
A
#
# COMPACT_ATOMS: atom_id res chain seq x y z
N MET A 1 17.38 66.70 7.65
CA MET A 1 16.89 66.19 6.35
C MET A 1 16.85 64.67 6.39
N ALA A 2 15.67 64.08 6.60
CA ALA A 2 15.51 62.63 6.75
C ALA A 2 15.50 61.92 5.38
N LYS A 3 16.38 60.94 5.23
CA LYS A 3 16.66 60.18 4.01
C LYS A 3 15.49 59.22 3.68
N LYS A 4 14.39 59.74 3.13
CA LYS A 4 13.30 58.94 2.52
C LYS A 4 13.79 58.28 1.22
N LYS A 5 14.66 57.27 1.29
CA LYS A 5 15.08 56.49 0.10
C LYS A 5 14.93 54.96 0.25
N GLY A 6 14.45 54.46 1.39
CA GLY A 6 14.40 53.02 1.66
C GLY A 6 13.14 52.27 1.18
N LEU A 7 11.99 52.95 1.10
CA LEU A 7 10.69 52.26 0.92
C LEU A 7 10.30 52.04 -0.55
N ALA A 8 10.71 52.94 -1.46
CA ALA A 8 10.34 52.85 -2.88
C ALA A 8 11.17 51.82 -3.68
N ARG A 9 12.37 51.46 -3.20
CA ARG A 9 13.26 50.47 -3.85
C ARG A 9 13.06 49.05 -3.33
N SER A 10 12.48 48.88 -2.15
CA SER A 10 12.22 47.58 -1.52
C SER A 10 10.96 46.91 -2.09
N PHE A 11 9.96 47.69 -2.51
CA PHE A 11 8.71 47.17 -3.08
C PHE A 11 8.88 46.38 -4.40
N PRO A 12 9.58 46.89 -5.45
CA PRO A 12 9.78 46.12 -6.68
C PRO A 12 10.72 44.91 -6.49
N LEU A 13 11.64 44.99 -5.52
CA LEU A 13 12.58 43.91 -5.21
C LEU A 13 11.87 42.76 -4.47
N MET A 14 10.97 43.09 -3.54
CA MET A 14 10.06 42.13 -2.90
C MET A 14 9.11 41.47 -3.89
N LEU A 15 8.55 42.24 -4.84
CA LEU A 15 7.66 41.70 -5.87
C LEU A 15 8.41 40.73 -6.81
N GLY A 16 9.61 41.08 -7.24
CA GLY A 16 10.47 40.21 -8.05
C GLY A 16 10.85 38.92 -7.32
N ALA A 17 11.20 39.00 -6.03
CA ALA A 17 11.46 37.83 -5.20
C ALA A 17 10.23 36.91 -5.08
N ALA A 18 9.03 37.49 -4.87
CA ALA A 18 7.79 36.72 -4.80
C ALA A 18 7.47 35.97 -6.10
N VAL A 19 7.72 36.58 -7.27
CA VAL A 19 7.53 35.93 -8.58
C VAL A 19 8.49 34.76 -8.77
N VAL A 20 9.77 34.94 -8.43
CA VAL A 20 10.78 33.87 -8.53
C VAL A 20 10.43 32.71 -7.59
N ILE A 21 10.06 33.00 -6.34
CA ILE A 21 9.65 31.97 -5.37
C ILE A 21 8.40 31.23 -5.88
N GLY A 22 7.41 31.96 -6.41
CA GLY A 22 6.21 31.37 -6.98
C GLY A 22 6.51 30.45 -8.17
N ALA A 23 7.39 30.87 -9.09
CA ALA A 23 7.80 30.06 -10.23
C ALA A 23 8.56 28.80 -9.81
N VAL A 24 9.46 28.90 -8.84
CA VAL A 24 10.19 27.75 -8.28
C VAL A 24 9.22 26.79 -7.59
N ALA A 25 8.30 27.29 -6.76
CA ALA A 25 7.32 26.46 -6.07
C ALA A 25 6.42 25.69 -7.05
N VAL A 26 5.94 26.35 -8.12
CA VAL A 26 5.17 25.69 -9.19
C VAL A 26 6.01 24.65 -9.92
N GLY A 27 7.27 24.97 -10.26
CA GLY A 27 8.18 24.04 -10.91
C GLY A 27 8.45 22.78 -10.08
N VAL A 28 8.79 22.96 -8.80
CA VAL A 28 9.03 21.85 -7.85
C VAL A 28 7.78 21.01 -7.66
N THR A 29 6.62 21.63 -7.46
CA THR A 29 5.35 20.91 -7.29
C THR A 29 4.99 20.12 -8.55
N GLY A 30 5.18 20.71 -9.73
CA GLY A 30 4.93 20.05 -11.00
C GLY A 30 5.85 18.84 -11.22
N TYR A 31 7.13 18.96 -10.86
CA TYR A 31 8.08 17.86 -10.92
C TYR A 31 7.71 16.72 -9.95
N GLN A 32 7.41 17.05 -8.70
CA GLN A 32 7.00 16.07 -7.68
C GLN A 32 5.74 15.30 -8.11
N LYS A 33 4.73 15.99 -8.64
CA LYS A 33 3.52 15.33 -9.15
C LYS A 33 3.79 14.33 -10.27
N ARG A 34 4.69 14.69 -11.21
CA ARG A 34 5.08 13.78 -12.30
C ARG A 34 5.85 12.57 -11.78
N ALA A 35 6.79 12.78 -10.87
CA ALA A 35 7.55 11.70 -10.25
C ALA A 35 6.62 10.74 -9.48
N GLN A 36 5.68 11.27 -8.69
CA GLN A 36 4.68 10.47 -7.96
C GLN A 36 3.78 9.68 -8.91
N ALA A 37 3.33 10.28 -10.02
CA ALA A 37 2.51 9.57 -11.01
C ALA A 37 3.26 8.39 -11.66
N LEU A 38 4.58 8.53 -11.91
CA LEU A 38 5.39 7.45 -12.45
C LEU A 38 5.58 6.31 -11.44
N VAL A 39 5.84 6.63 -10.17
CA VAL A 39 5.95 5.64 -9.09
C VAL A 39 4.61 4.92 -8.89
N ALA A 40 3.52 5.66 -8.80
CA ALA A 40 2.18 5.09 -8.66
C ALA A 40 1.80 4.18 -9.84
N GLY A 41 2.16 4.56 -11.07
CA GLY A 41 1.95 3.72 -12.26
C GLY A 41 2.79 2.44 -12.22
N ALA A 42 4.04 2.52 -11.76
CA ALA A 42 4.91 1.35 -11.61
C ALA A 42 4.40 0.39 -10.52
N GLU A 43 3.90 0.92 -9.41
CA GLU A 43 3.25 0.15 -8.35
C GLU A 43 1.99 -0.57 -8.84
N ALA A 44 1.12 0.15 -9.56
CA ALA A 44 -0.07 -0.44 -10.17
C ALA A 44 0.29 -1.56 -11.16
N ALA A 45 1.33 -1.36 -11.96
CA ALA A 45 1.83 -2.39 -12.86
C ALA A 45 2.37 -3.62 -12.12
N LYS A 46 2.98 -3.44 -10.94
CA LYS A 46 3.39 -4.57 -10.07
C LYS A 46 2.18 -5.32 -9.53
N LEU A 47 1.12 -4.63 -9.10
CA LEU A 47 -0.13 -5.27 -8.67
C LEU A 47 -0.75 -6.14 -9.77
N ALA A 48 -0.78 -5.61 -10.99
CA ALA A 48 -1.32 -6.33 -12.15
C ALA A 48 -0.52 -7.58 -12.53
N GLN A 49 0.76 -7.65 -12.12
CA GLN A 49 1.64 -8.79 -12.35
C GLN A 49 1.58 -9.84 -11.24
N ILE A 50 0.88 -9.58 -10.14
CA ILE A 50 0.66 -10.59 -9.10
C ILE A 50 -0.37 -11.59 -9.64
N ASP A 51 0.16 -12.65 -10.22
CA ASP A 51 -0.59 -13.77 -10.76
C ASP A 51 -0.26 -15.06 -9.99
N GLY A 52 -1.16 -16.04 -10.08
CA GLY A 52 -1.03 -17.32 -9.42
C GLY A 52 -2.39 -17.96 -9.15
N PRO A 53 -2.41 -19.26 -8.82
CA PRO A 53 -3.65 -19.94 -8.47
C PRO A 53 -4.25 -19.34 -7.18
N PRO A 54 -5.58 -19.18 -7.11
CA PRO A 54 -6.22 -18.72 -5.89
C PRO A 54 -5.99 -19.72 -4.76
N CYS A 55 -5.85 -19.22 -3.53
CA CYS A 55 -5.79 -20.07 -2.35
C CYS A 55 -7.09 -20.87 -2.20
N GLN A 56 -7.00 -22.07 -1.63
CA GLN A 56 -8.19 -22.77 -1.15
C GLN A 56 -8.91 -21.87 -0.14
N THR A 57 -10.17 -21.53 -0.41
CA THR A 57 -11.07 -20.87 0.53
C THR A 57 -11.69 -21.91 1.46
N LEU A 58 -11.96 -21.50 2.69
CA LEU A 58 -12.66 -22.30 3.67
C LEU A 58 -13.88 -21.53 4.17
N THR A 59 -14.93 -22.26 4.48
CA THR A 59 -15.97 -21.78 5.39
C THR A 59 -15.43 -21.69 6.82
N GLY A 60 -16.10 -20.91 7.68
CA GLY A 60 -15.76 -20.84 9.10
C GLY A 60 -15.83 -22.21 9.77
N GLU A 61 -16.80 -23.05 9.41
CA GLU A 61 -16.96 -24.41 9.93
C GLU A 61 -15.81 -25.34 9.52
N GLU A 62 -15.42 -25.33 8.25
CA GLU A 62 -14.27 -26.11 7.76
C GLU A 62 -12.96 -25.65 8.43
N TYR A 63 -12.81 -24.35 8.65
CA TYR A 63 -11.69 -23.82 9.41
C TYR A 63 -11.70 -24.31 10.87
N VAL A 64 -12.87 -24.31 11.51
CA VAL A 64 -13.05 -24.84 12.88
C VAL A 64 -12.72 -26.33 12.96
N ALA A 65 -13.23 -27.14 12.02
CA ALA A 65 -13.07 -28.59 11.98
C ALA A 65 -11.63 -29.08 11.81
N ARG A 66 -10.75 -28.28 11.17
CA ARG A 66 -9.33 -28.67 10.93
C ARG A 66 -8.48 -28.86 12.20
N GLY A 67 -8.96 -28.44 13.38
CA GLY A 67 -8.26 -28.55 14.68
C GLY A 67 -7.02 -27.65 14.83
N SER A 68 -6.24 -27.52 13.77
CA SER A 68 -5.15 -26.55 13.62
C SER A 68 -5.69 -25.13 13.43
N LYS A 69 -5.20 -24.18 14.23
CA LYS A 69 -5.56 -22.76 14.16
C LYS A 69 -4.39 -21.88 13.76
N ALA A 70 -4.74 -20.73 13.17
CA ALA A 70 -3.86 -19.58 13.12
C ALA A 70 -3.72 -19.03 14.54
N ASN A 71 -2.49 -18.70 14.93
CA ASN A 71 -2.14 -18.32 16.30
C ASN A 71 -1.17 -17.13 16.35
N LYS A 72 -0.80 -16.57 15.20
CA LYS A 72 0.00 -15.36 15.08
C LYS A 72 -0.86 -14.27 14.45
N THR A 73 -1.16 -13.26 15.24
CA THR A 73 -2.03 -12.15 14.85
C THR A 73 -1.20 -10.90 14.59
N PHE A 74 -1.61 -10.09 13.61
CA PHE A 74 -1.20 -8.70 13.49
C PHE A 74 -2.32 -7.89 12.80
N VAL A 75 -2.19 -6.57 12.81
CA VAL A 75 -3.10 -5.65 12.13
C VAL A 75 -2.30 -4.77 11.18
N PHE A 76 -2.80 -4.58 9.96
CA PHE A 76 -2.24 -3.68 8.95
C PHE A 76 -3.39 -3.03 8.19
N ASP A 77 -3.37 -1.70 8.05
CA ASP A 77 -4.43 -0.92 7.40
C ASP A 77 -5.84 -1.27 7.90
N GLU A 78 -6.01 -1.33 9.23
CA GLU A 78 -7.26 -1.71 9.92
C GLU A 78 -7.76 -3.14 9.63
N ILE A 79 -7.02 -3.93 8.85
CA ILE A 79 -7.31 -5.33 8.57
C ILE A 79 -6.55 -6.21 9.56
N ARG A 80 -7.27 -7.13 10.22
CA ARG A 80 -6.66 -8.12 11.10
C ARG A 80 -6.30 -9.36 10.31
N PHE A 81 -5.07 -9.83 10.49
CA PHE A 81 -4.55 -11.04 9.88
C PHE A 81 -4.13 -12.03 10.96
N ASP A 82 -4.61 -13.26 10.84
CA ASP A 82 -4.20 -14.39 11.67
C ASP A 82 -3.55 -15.46 10.81
N ARG A 83 -2.29 -15.79 11.07
CA ARG A 83 -1.56 -16.86 10.39
C ARG A 83 -1.09 -17.94 11.36
N ARG A 84 -0.82 -19.14 10.84
CA ARG A 84 -0.21 -20.21 11.65
C ARG A 84 1.32 -20.18 11.61
N TYR A 85 1.89 -20.00 10.43
CA TYR A 85 3.35 -20.02 10.21
C TYR A 85 3.81 -18.84 9.35
N GLY A 86 5.11 -18.80 9.06
CA GLY A 86 5.73 -17.86 8.12
C GLY A 86 5.91 -16.44 8.64
N HIS A 87 6.73 -15.69 7.90
CA HIS A 87 6.86 -14.24 8.03
C HIS A 87 5.84 -13.55 7.15
N VAL A 88 5.64 -12.26 7.40
CA VAL A 88 4.74 -11.41 6.63
C VAL A 88 5.40 -10.05 6.45
N ASP A 89 5.31 -9.53 5.24
CA ASP A 89 5.69 -8.18 4.87
C ASP A 89 4.52 -7.53 4.15
N CYS A 90 4.06 -6.39 4.65
CA CYS A 90 2.90 -5.68 4.10
C CYS A 90 3.30 -4.29 3.60
N ASN A 91 2.64 -3.84 2.55
CA ASN A 91 2.74 -2.47 2.06
C ASN A 91 1.38 -1.99 1.54
N SER A 92 1.19 -0.67 1.49
CA SER A 92 0.05 -0.04 0.82
C SER A 92 0.50 0.36 -0.57
N VAL A 93 -0.13 -0.21 -1.59
CA VAL A 93 0.34 -0.12 -2.98
C VAL A 93 -0.64 0.72 -3.78
N SER A 94 -0.12 1.69 -4.55
CA SER A 94 -0.98 2.50 -5.39
C SER A 94 -1.65 1.66 -6.48
N THR A 95 -2.95 1.91 -6.67
CA THR A 95 -3.72 1.37 -7.81
C THR A 95 -3.44 2.11 -9.12
N GLY A 96 -2.66 3.20 -9.08
CA GLY A 96 -2.41 4.09 -10.22
C GLY A 96 -3.62 4.95 -10.60
N GLN A 97 -4.75 4.78 -9.91
CA GLN A 97 -5.99 5.52 -10.14
C GLN A 97 -6.22 6.52 -9.00
N GLY A 98 -6.01 7.81 -9.28
CA GLY A 98 -6.25 8.89 -8.31
C GLY A 98 -5.45 8.70 -7.01
N LEU A 99 -6.15 8.74 -5.87
CA LEU A 99 -5.59 8.48 -4.54
C LEU A 99 -5.83 7.05 -4.06
N GLY A 100 -6.17 6.11 -4.95
CA GLY A 100 -6.49 4.74 -4.57
C GLY A 100 -5.24 3.96 -4.19
N TYR A 101 -5.23 3.43 -2.97
CA TYR A 101 -4.21 2.50 -2.47
C TYR A 101 -4.89 1.24 -1.93
N VAL A 102 -4.21 0.10 -2.06
CA VAL A 102 -4.72 -1.19 -1.58
C VAL A 102 -3.67 -1.89 -0.71
N PRO A 103 -4.09 -2.47 0.44
CA PRO A 103 -3.21 -3.29 1.26
C PRO A 103 -2.78 -4.56 0.55
N VAL A 104 -1.46 -4.77 0.48
CA VAL A 104 -0.86 -6.01 -0.03
C VAL A 104 0.10 -6.59 1.00
N CYS A 105 -0.13 -7.85 1.37
CA CYS A 105 0.73 -8.58 2.30
C CYS A 105 1.29 -9.84 1.64
N GLN A 106 2.62 -9.96 1.64
CA GLN A 106 3.34 -11.16 1.23
C GLN A 106 3.61 -12.04 2.45
N PHE A 107 3.18 -13.29 2.39
CA PHE A 107 3.45 -14.31 3.39
C PHE A 107 4.45 -15.32 2.86
N SER A 108 5.43 -15.70 3.68
CA SER A 108 6.45 -16.67 3.27
C SER A 108 5.93 -18.12 3.23
N GLY A 109 4.82 -18.41 3.93
CA GLY A 109 4.30 -19.77 4.06
C GLY A 109 3.29 -19.92 5.21
N PRO A 110 2.08 -19.35 5.12
CA PRO A 110 1.20 -19.21 6.29
C PRO A 110 0.50 -20.51 6.71
N SER A 111 0.38 -21.50 5.83
CA SER A 111 -0.39 -22.75 5.97
C SER A 111 -1.90 -22.55 6.15
N LEU A 112 -2.31 -21.74 7.13
CA LEU A 112 -3.66 -21.26 7.37
C LEU A 112 -3.62 -19.76 7.59
N LEU A 113 -4.59 -19.06 7.02
CA LEU A 113 -4.72 -17.62 7.12
C LEU A 113 -6.18 -17.24 7.36
N VAL A 114 -6.42 -16.31 8.28
CA VAL A 114 -7.71 -15.62 8.44
C VAL A 114 -7.46 -14.15 8.21
N VAL A 115 -8.30 -13.54 7.38
CA VAL A 115 -8.29 -12.10 7.12
C VAL A 115 -9.64 -11.56 7.59
N THR A 116 -9.62 -10.61 8.52
CA THR A 116 -10.84 -10.01 9.06
C THR A 116 -10.89 -8.53 8.71
N THR A 117 -11.93 -8.15 8.01
CA THR A 117 -12.23 -6.78 7.56
C THR A 117 -13.62 -6.38 8.07
N PRO A 118 -14.06 -5.12 7.86
CA PRO A 118 -15.45 -4.74 8.15
C PRO A 118 -16.50 -5.56 7.38
N LYS A 119 -16.12 -6.21 6.28
CA LYS A 119 -17.01 -7.10 5.49
C LYS A 119 -17.10 -8.52 6.05
N GLY A 120 -16.31 -8.86 7.07
CA GLY A 120 -16.33 -10.15 7.74
C GLY A 120 -14.97 -10.85 7.77
N SER A 121 -15.00 -12.13 8.12
CA SER A 121 -13.81 -12.98 8.19
C SER A 121 -13.73 -13.91 6.98
N PHE A 122 -12.55 -13.95 6.37
CA PHE A 122 -12.22 -14.76 5.20
C PHE A 122 -11.15 -15.77 5.60
N TYR A 123 -11.39 -17.05 5.31
CA TYR A 123 -10.53 -18.14 5.73
C TYR A 123 -9.87 -18.77 4.51
N PHE A 124 -8.54 -18.89 4.55
CA PHE A 124 -7.74 -19.45 3.48
C PHE A 124 -6.84 -20.57 4.00
N ALA A 125 -6.64 -21.59 3.16
CA ALA A 125 -5.66 -22.67 3.37
C ALA A 125 -4.71 -22.78 2.16
N PRO A 126 -3.71 -21.89 2.05
CA PRO A 126 -2.78 -21.90 0.92
C PRO A 126 -1.92 -23.18 0.84
N GLY A 127 -1.78 -23.90 1.95
CA GLY A 127 -0.90 -25.07 2.07
C GLY A 127 0.37 -24.76 2.86
N ALA A 128 0.93 -25.78 3.50
CA ALA A 128 2.14 -25.62 4.31
C ALA A 128 3.35 -25.27 3.43
N GLY A 129 4.14 -24.27 3.85
CA GLY A 129 5.35 -23.85 3.15
C GLY A 129 5.14 -23.14 1.82
N LYS A 130 3.89 -22.88 1.40
CA LYS A 130 3.61 -22.17 0.15
C LYS A 130 3.57 -20.66 0.36
N PRO A 131 4.45 -19.87 -0.28
CA PRO A 131 4.34 -18.42 -0.28
C PRO A 131 2.96 -17.98 -0.78
N THR A 132 2.47 -16.84 -0.28
CA THR A 132 1.12 -16.39 -0.58
C THR A 132 1.05 -14.88 -0.53
N THR A 133 0.45 -14.26 -1.54
CA THR A 133 0.13 -12.83 -1.52
C THR A 133 -1.35 -12.65 -1.21
N VAL A 134 -1.66 -11.68 -0.36
CA VAL A 134 -3.02 -11.25 -0.09
C VAL A 134 -3.16 -9.79 -0.48
N ILE A 135 -4.12 -9.52 -1.35
CA ILE A 135 -4.47 -8.17 -1.81
C ILE A 135 -5.88 -7.90 -1.28
N THR A 136 -6.08 -6.82 -0.54
CA THR A 136 -7.40 -6.47 0.01
C THR A 136 -7.94 -5.25 -0.71
N GLU A 137 -8.83 -5.49 -1.68
CA GLU A 137 -9.48 -4.42 -2.47
C GLU A 137 -10.88 -4.20 -1.92
N ASP A 138 -11.21 -2.95 -1.60
CA ASP A 138 -12.51 -2.56 -1.01
C ASP A 138 -12.91 -3.41 0.20
N GLY A 139 -11.96 -3.85 1.02
CA GLY A 139 -12.22 -4.72 2.19
C GLY A 139 -12.54 -6.18 1.86
N THR A 140 -12.40 -6.61 0.60
CA THR A 140 -12.50 -8.01 0.19
C THR A 140 -11.11 -8.56 -0.11
N PRO A 141 -10.60 -9.52 0.68
CA PRO A 141 -9.28 -10.08 0.46
C PRO A 141 -9.29 -11.13 -0.66
N ARG A 142 -8.32 -11.00 -1.58
CA ARG A 142 -7.97 -11.98 -2.61
C ARG A 142 -6.64 -12.63 -2.24
N CYS A 143 -6.65 -13.96 -2.14
CA CYS A 143 -5.49 -14.75 -1.73
C CYS A 143 -4.94 -15.53 -2.92
N ILE A 144 -3.63 -15.38 -3.19
CA ILE A 144 -2.93 -15.93 -4.36
C ILE A 144 -1.74 -16.74 -3.87
N VAL A 145 -1.70 -18.02 -4.22
CA VAL A 145 -0.58 -18.91 -3.89
C VAL A 145 0.57 -18.64 -4.85
N ASP A 146 1.80 -18.71 -4.34
CA ASP A 146 3.04 -18.45 -5.08
C ASP A 146 3.10 -17.05 -5.72
N GLY A 147 2.23 -16.13 -5.26
CA GLY A 147 2.32 -14.73 -5.60
C GLY A 147 3.66 -14.15 -5.15
N ASN A 148 4.30 -13.39 -6.03
CA ASN A 148 5.64 -12.84 -5.82
C ASN A 148 5.57 -11.33 -5.65
N PHE A 149 4.87 -10.87 -4.60
CA PHE A 149 4.96 -9.48 -4.20
C PHE A 149 6.19 -9.28 -3.33
N ARG A 150 7.14 -8.49 -3.81
CA ARG A 150 8.28 -8.01 -3.03
C ARG A 150 8.04 -6.54 -2.73
N PRO A 151 7.71 -6.16 -1.48
CA PRO A 151 7.76 -4.77 -1.10
C PRO A 151 9.23 -4.37 -1.18
N GLU A 152 9.64 -3.73 -2.28
CA GLU A 152 10.91 -3.02 -2.27
C GLU A 152 10.80 -1.98 -1.15
N LEU A 153 11.79 -1.98 -0.25
CA LEU A 153 12.00 -0.91 0.72
C LEU A 153 12.18 0.38 -0.08
N SER A 154 11.10 1.13 -0.25
CA SER A 154 11.10 2.50 -0.73
C SER A 154 11.62 3.43 0.38
#